data_AF-A0A0D0F356-F1
#
_entry.id   AF-A0A0D0F356-F1
#
_cell.length_a   1.000
_cell.length_b   1.000
_cell.length_c   1.000
_cell.angle_alpha   90.00
_cell.angle_beta   90.00
_cell.angle_gamma   90.00
#
_symmetry.space_group_name_H-M   'P 1'
#
loop_
_entity.id
_entity.type
_entity.pdbx_description
1 polymer ?
#
loop_
_entity_poly.entity_id
_entity_poly.type
_entity_poly.pdbx_seq_one_letter_code
_entity_poly.pdbx_strand_id
1 'polypeptide(L)' 'MKKINPKYRNGGQLRQSVITEWLKEKDLRMVQYMAGHRYVSSTERYQTSNLEDLKEALNKHHPLK' A
#
# COMPACT_ATOMS: atom_id res chain seq x y z
N MET A 1 -15.89 12.71 -1.57
CA MET A 1 -15.03 11.64 -1.01
C MET A 1 -15.62 10.98 0.23
N LYS A 2 -15.76 11.67 1.39
CA LYS A 2 -16.43 11.06 2.59
C LYS A 2 -17.88 10.59 2.36
N LYS A 3 -18.62 11.26 1.47
CA LYS A 3 -19.97 10.85 1.04
C LYS A 3 -19.99 9.57 0.21
N ILE A 4 -18.86 9.18 -0.40
CA ILE A 4 -18.74 8.00 -1.27
C ILE A 4 -18.22 6.80 -0.47
N ASN A 5 -17.26 7.03 0.42
CA ASN A 5 -16.76 6.00 1.33
C ASN A 5 -16.61 6.58 2.74
N PRO A 6 -17.41 6.15 3.72
CA PRO A 6 -17.33 6.65 5.10
C PRO A 6 -16.01 6.26 5.79
N LYS A 7 -15.28 5.24 5.30
CA LYS A 7 -13.96 4.85 5.81
C LYS A 7 -12.82 5.75 5.29
N TYR A 8 -13.10 6.67 4.36
CA TYR A 8 -12.10 7.60 3.84
C TYR A 8 -11.67 8.59 4.93
N ARG A 9 -10.39 8.54 5.30
CA ARG A 9 -9.80 9.44 6.29
C ARG A 9 -9.32 10.74 5.64
N ASN A 10 -8.38 10.64 4.69
CA ASN A 10 -7.75 11.79 4.04
C ASN A 10 -7.05 11.38 2.72
N GLY A 11 -6.53 12.36 1.98
CA GLY A 11 -5.81 12.12 0.72
C GLY A 11 -4.49 11.36 0.90
N GLY A 12 -3.86 11.45 2.08
CA GLY A 12 -2.67 10.67 2.42
C GLY A 12 -2.93 9.17 2.41
N GLN A 13 -4.11 8.73 2.86
CA GLN A 13 -4.52 7.32 2.80
C GLN A 13 -4.63 6.82 1.35
N LEU A 14 -5.21 7.62 0.46
CA LEU A 14 -5.31 7.26 -0.96
C LEU A 14 -3.93 7.18 -1.61
N ARG A 15 -3.08 8.19 -1.35
CA ARG A 15 -1.70 8.21 -1.82
C ARG A 15 -0.93 6.97 -1.35
N GLN A 16 -1.09 6.58 -0.09
CA GLN A 16 -0.48 5.37 0.45
C GLN A 16 -0.97 4.12 -0.28
N SER A 17 -2.28 3.96 -0.47
CA SER A 17 -2.85 2.82 -1.19
C SER A 17 -2.31 2.70 -2.62
N VAL A 18 -2.23 3.82 -3.34
CA VAL A 18 -1.75 3.84 -4.74
C VAL A 18 -0.25 3.52 -4.82
N ILE A 19 0.58 4.09 -3.95
CA ILE A 19 2.03 3.81 -3.93
C ILE A 19 2.28 2.33 -3.57
N THR A 20 1.56 1.79 -2.58
CA THR A 20 1.66 0.37 -2.21
C THR A 20 1.27 -0.55 -3.36
N GLU A 21 0.20 -0.23 -4.10
CA GLU A 21 -0.19 -1.02 -5.26
C GLU A 21 0.86 -0.99 -6.38
N TRP A 22 1.43 0.19 -6.68
CA TRP A 22 2.50 0.29 -7.66
C TRP A 22 3.76 -0.50 -7.28
N LEU A 23 4.07 -0.61 -5.99
CA LEU A 23 5.21 -1.39 -5.50
C LEU A 23 5.05 -2.91 -5.69
N LYS A 24 3.82 -3.42 -5.91
CA LYS A 24 3.59 -4.84 -6.20
C LYS A 24 3.98 -5.21 -7.63
N GLU A 25 3.82 -4.29 -8.57
CA GLU A 25 3.99 -4.56 -10.00
C GLU A 25 5.25 -3.94 -10.60
N LYS A 26 5.85 -2.94 -9.95
CA LYS A 26 6.89 -2.08 -10.54
C LYS A 26 8.10 -1.96 -9.62
N ASP A 27 9.25 -1.71 -10.24
CA ASP A 27 10.49 -1.48 -9.50
C ASP A 27 10.41 -0.23 -8.62
N LEU A 28 11.05 -0.34 -7.45
CA LEU A 28 11.11 0.70 -6.43
C LEU A 28 11.56 2.07 -6.98
N ARG A 29 12.53 2.09 -7.91
CA ARG A 29 13.02 3.31 -8.55
C ARG A 29 11.97 3.95 -9.46
N MET A 30 11.18 3.16 -10.18
CA MET A 30 10.10 3.65 -11.01
C MET A 30 8.99 4.26 -10.15
N VAL A 31 8.60 3.56 -9.08
CA VAL A 31 7.61 4.07 -8.13
C VAL A 31 8.08 5.36 -7.45
N GLN A 32 9.36 5.50 -7.14
CA GLN A 32 9.92 6.75 -6.62
C GLN A 32 9.66 7.93 -7.55
N TYR A 33 9.90 7.77 -8.87
CA TYR A 33 9.62 8.81 -9.85
C TYR A 33 8.12 9.10 -9.95
N MET A 34 7.28 8.07 -10.00
CA MET A 34 5.82 8.23 -10.07
C MET A 34 5.23 8.91 -8.83
N ALA A 35 5.80 8.63 -7.65
CA ALA A 35 5.43 9.27 -6.40
C ALA A 35 6.01 10.69 -6.27
N GLY A 36 7.01 11.07 -7.08
CA GLY A 36 7.70 12.36 -6.95
C GLY A 36 8.54 12.46 -5.68
N HIS A 37 9.11 11.34 -5.22
CA HIS A 37 9.93 11.31 -4.01
C HIS A 37 11.39 11.67 -4.30
N ARG A 38 11.92 12.62 -3.52
CA ARG A 38 13.32 13.06 -3.63
C ARG A 38 14.32 11.93 -3.33
N TYR A 39 14.00 11.08 -2.36
CA TYR A 39 14.84 9.98 -1.93
C TYR A 39 14.11 8.65 -2.07
N VAL A 40 14.83 7.61 -2.48
CA VAL A 40 14.27 6.25 -2.61
C VAL A 40 13.73 5.73 -1.28
N SER A 41 14.39 6.11 -0.17
CA SER A 41 13.97 5.76 1.19
C SER A 41 12.60 6.32 1.58
N SER A 42 12.14 7.38 0.94
CA SER A 42 10.76 7.87 1.11
C SER A 42 9.74 6.91 0.48
N THR A 43 10.11 6.20 -0.57
CA THR A 43 9.28 5.17 -1.23
C THR A 43 9.40 3.82 -0.54
N GLU A 44 10.60 3.44 -0.08
CA GLU A 44 10.84 2.18 0.65
C GLU A 44 9.96 2.06 1.89
N ARG A 45 9.65 3.17 2.57
CA ARG A 45 8.73 3.18 3.72
C ARG A 45 7.33 2.65 3.39
N TYR A 46 6.92 2.65 2.13
CA TYR A 46 5.65 2.09 1.66
C TYR A 46 5.73 0.60 1.31
N GLN A 47 6.94 0.04 1.23
CA GLN A 47 7.17 -1.41 1.27
C GLN A 47 7.03 -1.89 2.71
N THR A 48 5.86 -1.67 3.32
CA THR A 48 5.52 -2.35 4.57
C THR A 48 5.36 -3.81 4.24
N SER A 49 6.37 -4.60 4.59
CA SER A 49 6.38 -6.05 4.48
C SER A 49 5.04 -6.63 4.95
N ASN A 50 4.35 -7.29 4.03
CA ASN A 50 3.55 -8.47 4.33
C ASN A 50 2.37 -8.34 5.30
N LEU A 51 1.75 -7.17 5.51
CA LEU A 51 0.44 -7.16 6.19
C LEU A 51 -0.64 -7.84 5.34
N GLU A 52 -0.55 -7.73 4.01
CA GLU A 52 -1.41 -8.48 3.09
C GLU A 52 -1.05 -9.96 3.08
N ASP A 53 0.22 -10.33 2.93
CA ASP A 53 0.65 -11.75 3.02
C ASP A 53 0.31 -12.37 4.38
N LEU A 54 0.42 -11.63 5.49
CA LEU A 54 0.02 -12.10 6.81
C LEU A 54 -1.49 -12.30 6.90
N LYS A 55 -2.27 -11.39 6.30
CA LYS A 55 -3.74 -11.51 6.22
C LYS A 55 -4.15 -12.66 5.29
N GLU A 56 -3.43 -12.88 4.21
CA GLU A 56 -3.66 -13.96 3.27
C GLU A 56 -3.27 -15.31 3.87
N ALA A 57 -2.13 -15.39 4.56
CA ALA A 57 -1.71 -16.55 5.35
C ALA A 57 -2.70 -16.83 6.49
N LEU A 58 -3.17 -15.81 7.19
CA LEU A 58 -4.22 -15.95 8.20
C LEU A 58 -5.51 -16.51 7.57
N ASN A 59 -6.00 -15.94 6.46
CA ASN A 59 -7.18 -16.42 5.75
C ASN A 59 -7.03 -17.86 5.24
N LYS A 60 -5.82 -18.25 4.81
CA LYS A 60 -5.53 -19.60 4.29
C LYS A 60 -5.42 -20.66 5.38
N HIS A 61 -5.06 -20.27 6.61
CA HIS A 61 -4.85 -21.18 7.73
C HIS A 61 -5.86 -21.04 8.87
N HIS A 62 -6.85 -20.14 8.79
CA HIS A 62 -7.86 -20.00 9.83
C HIS A 62 -8.91 -21.12 9.72
N PRO A 63 -9.07 -21.98 10.75
CA PRO A 63 -9.94 -23.16 10.69
C PRO A 63 -11.43 -22.87 10.89
N LEU A 64 -11.84 -21.60 11.02
CA LEU A 64 -13.24 -21.22 11.18
C LEU A 64 -13.79 -20.67 9.85
N LYS A 65 -14.39 -21.59 9.09
CA LYS A 65 -15.51 -21.27 8.19
C LYS A 65 -16.80 -21.22 9.01
#